data_AF-A0A3A8NX64-F1
#
_entry.id   AF-A0A3A8NX64-F1
#
_cell.length_a   1.000
_cell.length_b   1.000
_cell.length_c   1.000
_cell.angle_alpha   90.00
_cell.angle_beta   90.00
_cell.angle_gamma   90.00
#
_symmetry.space_group_name_H-M   'P 1'
#
loop_
_entity.id
_entity.type
_entity.pdbx_description
1 polymer ?
#
loop_
_entity_poly.entity_id
_entity_poly.type
_entity_poly.pdbx_seq_one_letter_code
_entity_poly.pdbx_strand_id
1 'polypeptide(L)'
;MSAIIFDVLPVFILILIGWVIVRSGLMASNVGEALSEFVFKIAVPLLLFRTIAEADFHGASPFRLWIVYFSGVAITWTAGHIAATRLFGRDERIGVLAGVSSAFANNI
;
A
#
# COMPACT_ATOMS: atom_id res chain seq x y z
N MET A 1 13.95 15.09 3.43
CA MET A 1 13.91 13.96 4.39
C MET A 1 12.86 14.12 5.50
N SER A 2 12.54 15.35 5.96
CA SER A 2 11.47 15.57 6.94
C SER A 2 10.05 15.27 6.44
N ALA A 3 9.77 15.51 5.15
CA ALA A 3 8.44 15.28 4.55
C ALA A 3 7.91 13.84 4.76
N ILE A 4 8.75 12.83 4.52
CA ILE A 4 8.38 11.41 4.67
C ILE A 4 7.90 11.11 6.10
N ILE A 5 8.54 11.70 7.11
CA ILE A 5 8.13 11.49 8.50
C ILE A 5 6.74 12.10 8.74
N PHE A 6 6.47 13.30 8.23
CA PHE A 6 5.18 13.94 8.42
C PHE A 6 4.04 13.24 7.67
N ASP A 7 4.32 12.64 6.51
CA ASP A 7 3.32 11.89 5.74
C ASP A 7 2.99 10.53 6.37
N VAL A 8 4.03 9.84 6.88
CA VAL A 8 3.93 8.44 7.30
C VAL A 8 3.61 8.28 8.79
N LEU A 9 4.16 9.16 9.65
CA LEU A 9 3.99 9.07 11.10
C LEU A 9 2.52 9.07 11.57
N PRO A 10 1.61 9.92 11.01
CA PRO A 10 0.21 9.91 11.41
C PRO A 10 -0.46 8.54 11.19
N VAL A 11 -0.11 7.84 10.11
CA VAL A 11 -0.64 6.51 9.81
C VAL A 11 -0.20 5.50 10.87
N PHE A 12 1.09 5.51 11.24
CA PHE A 12 1.59 4.63 12.29
C PHE A 12 0.97 4.93 13.67
N ILE A 13 0.75 6.22 13.99
CA ILE A 13 0.06 6.61 15.21
C ILE A 13 -1.38 6.07 15.21
N LEU A 14 -2.10 6.18 14.10
CA LEU A 14 -3.46 5.67 13.98
C LEU A 14 -3.50 4.14 14.14
N ILE A 15 -2.57 3.41 13.54
CA ILE A 15 -2.41 1.96 13.72
C ILE A 15 -2.15 1.62 15.19
N LEU A 16 -1.25 2.37 15.85
CA LEU A 16 -0.94 2.16 17.27
C LEU A 16 -2.17 2.39 18.15
N ILE A 17 -2.95 3.44 17.90
CA ILE A 17 -4.19 3.73 18.63
C ILE A 17 -5.18 2.57 18.47
N GLY A 18 -5.41 2.10 17.24
CA GLY A 18 -6.29 0.96 16.97
C GLY A 18 -5.84 -0.30 17.71
N TRP A 19 -4.54 -0.57 17.71
CA TRP A 19 -3.96 -1.69 18.46
C TRP A 19 -4.17 -1.55 19.97
N VAL A 20 -3.92 -0.37 20.55
CA VAL A 20 -4.12 -0.11 22.00
C VAL A 20 -5.59 -0.29 22.39
N ILE A 21 -6.54 0.17 21.57
CA ILE A 21 -7.98 0.03 21.83
C ILE A 21 -8.38 -1.45 21.94
N VAL A 22 -7.96 -2.29 20.99
CA VAL A 22 -8.25 -3.73 21.05
C VAL A 22 -7.48 -4.39 22.20
N ARG A 23 -6.22 -4.03 22.39
CA ARG A 23 -5.34 -4.63 23.41
C ARG A 23 -5.77 -4.34 24.84
N SER A 24 -6.37 -3.17 25.08
CA SER A 24 -6.92 -2.75 26.38
C SER A 24 -8.29 -3.37 26.70
N GLY A 25 -8.89 -4.10 25.76
CA GLY A 25 -10.18 -4.75 25.92
C GLY A 25 -11.38 -3.81 25.72
N LEU A 26 -11.15 -2.57 25.26
CA LEU A 26 -12.22 -1.62 24.96
C LEU A 26 -13.07 -2.07 23.76
N MET A 27 -12.48 -2.80 22.83
CA MET A 27 -13.17 -3.44 21.71
C MET A 27 -12.73 -4.90 21.57
N ALA A 28 -13.64 -5.74 21.08
CA ALA A 28 -13.37 -7.13 20.77
C ALA A 28 -12.46 -7.27 19.54
N SER A 29 -11.65 -8.33 19.48
CA SER A 29 -10.69 -8.56 18.40
C SER A 29 -11.37 -8.79 17.03
N ASN A 30 -12.59 -9.31 17.01
CA ASN A 30 -13.37 -9.52 15.78
C ASN A 30 -13.81 -8.19 15.12
N VAL A 31 -13.78 -7.08 15.84
CA VAL A 31 -14.05 -5.74 15.27
C VAL A 31 -13.01 -5.41 14.19
N GLY A 32 -11.76 -5.84 14.34
CA GLY A 32 -10.72 -5.62 13.34
C GLY A 32 -11.01 -6.33 12.01
N GLU A 33 -11.60 -7.53 12.07
CA GLU A 33 -11.99 -8.29 10.87
C GLU A 33 -13.17 -7.61 10.15
N ALA A 34 -14.20 -7.23 10.90
CA ALA A 34 -15.36 -6.50 10.34
C ALA A 34 -14.95 -5.14 9.73
N LEU A 35 -14.04 -4.41 10.38
CA LEU A 35 -13.50 -3.16 9.84
C LEU A 35 -12.69 -3.40 8.57
N SER A 36 -11.86 -4.44 8.53
CA SER A 36 -11.08 -4.79 7.33
C SER A 36 -12.00 -5.13 6.16
N GLU A 37 -13.05 -5.92 6.40
CA GLU A 37 -14.04 -6.26 5.39
C GLU A 37 -14.76 -5.01 4.86
N PHE A 38 -15.19 -4.11 5.73
CA PHE A 38 -15.77 -2.83 5.34
C PHE A 38 -14.80 -1.98 4.50
N VAL A 39 -13.54 -1.85 4.95
CA VAL A 39 -12.53 -1.03 4.26
C VAL A 39 -12.30 -1.56 2.84
N PHE A 40 -12.05 -2.86 2.68
CA PHE A 40 -11.74 -3.43 1.38
C PHE A 40 -12.95 -3.54 0.45
N LYS A 41 -14.15 -3.82 0.97
CA LYS A 41 -15.36 -4.00 0.14
C LYS A 41 -16.09 -2.70 -0.16
N ILE A 42 -15.98 -1.68 0.70
CA ILE A 42 -16.80 -0.46 0.61
C ILE A 42 -15.92 0.79 0.54
N ALA A 43 -15.06 1.02 1.55
CA ALA A 43 -14.34 2.29 1.64
C ALA A 43 -13.32 2.50 0.51
N VAL A 44 -12.54 1.47 0.17
CA VAL A 44 -11.54 1.53 -0.92
C VAL A 44 -12.21 1.76 -2.28
N PRO A 45 -13.25 1.01 -2.68
CA PRO A 45 -13.97 1.30 -3.92
C PRO A 45 -14.57 2.71 -3.96
N LEU A 46 -15.15 3.20 -2.86
CA LEU A 46 -15.69 4.56 -2.76
C LEU A 46 -14.60 5.62 -2.92
N LEU A 47 -13.45 5.42 -2.28
CA LEU A 47 -12.30 6.32 -2.42
C LEU A 47 -11.82 6.36 -3.87
N LEU A 48 -11.67 5.20 -4.52
CA LEU A 48 -11.28 5.13 -5.93
C LEU A 48 -12.29 5.85 -6.84
N PHE A 49 -13.59 5.64 -6.61
CA PHE A 49 -14.63 6.33 -7.36
C PHE A 49 -14.53 7.85 -7.18
N ARG A 50 -14.39 8.32 -5.94
CA ARG A 50 -14.21 9.73 -5.62
C ARG A 50 -12.98 10.31 -6.32
N THR A 51 -11.84 9.62 -6.24
CA THR A 51 -10.58 10.04 -6.88
C THR A 51 -10.75 10.19 -8.39
N ILE A 52 -11.47 9.27 -9.05
CA ILE A 52 -11.73 9.35 -10.49
C ILE A 52 -12.71 10.49 -10.81
N ALA A 53 -13.76 10.66 -10.00
CA ALA A 53 -14.77 11.69 -10.20
C ALA A 53 -14.23 13.12 -10.01
N GLU A 54 -13.26 13.30 -9.10
CA GLU A 54 -12.60 14.57 -8.82
C GLU A 54 -11.34 14.81 -9.69
N ALA A 55 -10.93 13.83 -10.52
CA ALA A 55 -9.74 13.95 -11.34
C ALA A 55 -9.92 14.99 -12.46
N ASP A 56 -9.05 16.00 -12.48
CA ASP A 56 -8.93 16.93 -13.60
C ASP A 56 -7.95 16.37 -14.64
N PHE A 57 -8.44 16.10 -15.85
CA PHE A 57 -7.66 15.52 -16.94
C PHE A 57 -7.12 16.57 -17.93
N HIS A 58 -7.11 17.87 -17.59
CA HIS A 58 -6.61 18.89 -18.50
C HIS A 58 -5.11 18.77 -18.82
N GLY A 59 -4.78 18.62 -20.11
CA GLY A 59 -3.50 18.98 -20.71
C GLY A 59 -2.29 18.07 -20.44
N ALA A 60 -2.34 17.18 -19.46
CA ALA A 60 -1.22 16.27 -19.15
C ALA A 60 -1.39 14.91 -19.86
N SER A 61 -0.41 14.55 -20.70
CA SER A 61 -0.35 13.21 -21.29
C SER A 61 -0.10 12.15 -20.22
N PRO A 62 -1.00 11.17 -20.03
CA PRO A 62 -0.88 10.16 -18.97
C PRO A 62 0.29 9.20 -19.20
N PHE A 63 0.77 9.09 -20.45
CA PHE A 63 1.83 8.17 -20.82
C PHE A 63 3.14 8.41 -20.08
N ARG A 64 3.49 9.68 -19.80
CA ARG A 64 4.71 9.99 -19.04
C ARG A 64 4.60 9.46 -17.61
N LEU A 65 3.45 9.66 -16.97
CA LEU A 65 3.18 9.18 -15.62
C LEU A 65 3.18 7.64 -15.59
N TRP A 66 2.50 7.00 -16.54
CA TRP A 66 2.45 5.55 -16.65
C TRP A 66 3.84 4.94 -16.83
N ILE A 67 4.66 5.48 -17.74
CA ILE A 67 6.00 4.96 -17.97
C ILE A 67 6.84 5.07 -16.68
N VAL A 68 6.84 6.22 -16.02
CA VAL A 68 7.60 6.40 -14.78
C VAL A 68 7.11 5.46 -13.67
N TYR A 69 5.78 5.34 -13.51
CA TYR A 69 5.18 4.49 -12.50
C TYR A 69 5.45 3.00 -12.76
N PHE A 70 5.09 2.49 -13.93
CA PHE A 70 5.21 1.07 -14.26
C PHE A 70 6.67 0.62 -14.41
N SER A 71 7.58 1.49 -14.88
CA SER A 71 9.00 1.17 -14.88
C SER A 71 9.56 1.08 -13.46
N GLY A 72 9.17 2.00 -12.58
CA GLY A 72 9.52 1.95 -11.15
C GLY A 72 9.05 0.64 -10.50
N VAL A 73 7.78 0.28 -10.69
CA VAL A 73 7.18 -0.98 -10.22
C VAL A 73 7.94 -2.19 -10.78
N ALA A 74 8.23 -2.23 -12.08
CA ALA A 74 8.95 -3.34 -12.69
C ALA A 74 10.36 -3.51 -12.11
N ILE A 75 11.07 -2.40 -11.89
CA ILE A 75 12.42 -2.41 -11.32
C ILE A 75 12.39 -2.89 -9.86
N THR A 76 11.54 -2.30 -9.02
CA THR A 76 11.48 -2.64 -7.58
C THR A 76 10.96 -4.05 -7.35
N TRP A 77 10.00 -4.51 -8.16
CA TRP A 77 9.49 -5.88 -8.12
C TRP A 77 10.60 -6.88 -8.48
N THR A 78 11.29 -6.65 -9.60
CA THR A 78 12.36 -7.54 -10.08
C THR A 78 13.51 -7.60 -9.08
N ALA A 79 13.89 -6.46 -8.52
CA ALA A 79 14.91 -6.41 -7.47
C ALA A 79 14.50 -7.21 -6.23
N GLY A 80 13.26 -7.05 -5.74
CA GLY A 80 12.73 -7.80 -4.60
C GLY A 80 12.68 -9.31 -4.85
N HIS A 81 12.21 -9.70 -6.04
CA HIS A 81 12.16 -11.10 -6.45
C HIS A 81 13.55 -11.74 -6.53
N ILE A 82 14.50 -11.07 -7.19
CA ILE A 82 15.89 -11.57 -7.32
C ILE A 82 16.56 -11.63 -5.95
N ALA A 83 16.35 -10.62 -5.09
CA ALA A 83 16.91 -10.64 -3.75
C ALA A 83 16.41 -11.87 -2.97
N ALA A 84 15.10 -12.10 -2.93
CA ALA A 84 14.52 -13.23 -2.20
C ALA A 84 14.97 -14.60 -2.76
N THR A 85 14.98 -14.77 -4.08
CA THR A 85 15.30 -16.06 -4.72
C THR A 85 16.80 -16.33 -4.78
N ARG A 86 17.61 -15.34 -5.17
CA ARG A 86 19.06 -15.53 -5.39
C ARG A 86 19.94 -15.16 -4.21
N LEU A 87 19.61 -14.13 -3.44
CA LEU A 87 20.41 -13.76 -2.27
C LEU A 87 20.00 -14.56 -1.03
N PHE A 88 18.70 -14.80 -0.86
CA PHE A 88 18.15 -15.51 0.31
C PHE A 88 17.75 -16.96 0.04
N GLY A 89 17.95 -17.47 -1.19
CA GLY A 89 17.72 -18.87 -1.55
C GLY A 89 16.26 -19.32 -1.39
N ARG A 90 15.29 -18.41 -1.48
CA ARG A 90 13.87 -18.72 -1.30
C ARG A 90 13.25 -19.25 -2.60
N ASP A 91 12.20 -20.05 -2.44
CA ASP A 91 11.39 -20.53 -3.56
C ASP A 91 10.73 -19.37 -4.32
N GLU A 92 10.43 -19.60 -5.60
CA GLU A 92 9.87 -18.61 -6.52
C GLU A 92 8.58 -17.99 -5.99
N ARG A 93 7.75 -18.76 -5.29
CA ARG A 93 6.52 -18.27 -4.65
C ARG A 93 6.80 -17.15 -3.66
N ILE A 94 7.83 -17.32 -2.82
CA ILE A 94 8.27 -16.30 -1.86
C ILE A 94 8.92 -15.14 -2.63
N GLY A 95 9.63 -15.42 -3.72
CA GLY A 95 10.16 -14.40 -4.62
C GLY A 95 9.09 -13.48 -5.18
N VAL A 96 7.99 -14.03 -5.68
CA VAL A 96 6.85 -13.25 -6.19
C VAL A 96 6.23 -12.40 -5.08
N LEU A 97 6.05 -12.96 -3.89
CA LEU A 97 5.52 -12.22 -2.74
C LEU A 97 6.44 -11.05 -2.35
N ALA A 98 7.75 -11.29 -2.27
CA ALA A 98 8.73 -10.27 -1.96
C ALA A 98 8.76 -9.14 -2.99
N GLY A 99 8.67 -9.49 -4.28
CA GLY A 99 8.56 -8.50 -5.35
C GLY A 99 7.28 -7.67 -5.26
N VAL A 100 6.14 -8.28 -4.95
CA VAL A 100 4.88 -7.55 -4.75
C VAL A 100 5.01 -6.59 -3.56
N SER A 101 5.55 -7.06 -2.43
CA SER A 101 5.78 -6.24 -1.24
C SER A 101 6.73 -5.06 -1.48
N SER A 102 7.79 -5.25 -2.29
CA SER A 102 8.76 -4.17 -2.60
C SER A 102 8.25 -3.15 -3.63
N ALA A 103 7.21 -3.51 -4.39
CA ALA A 103 6.67 -2.65 -5.45
C ALA A 103 5.39 -1.90 -5.05
N PHE A 104 4.90 -2.08 -3.83
CA PHE A 104 3.78 -1.29 -3.32
C PHE A 104 4.15 0.20 -3.24
N ALA A 105 3.61 0.97 -4.18
CA ALA A 105 3.74 2.42 -4.19
C ALA A 105 2.65 3.05 -3.31
N ASN A 106 3.05 3.93 -2.39
CA ASN A 106 2.11 4.80 -1.71
C ASN A 106 1.92 6.07 -2.56
N ASN A 107 0.83 6.13 -3.32
CA ASN A 107 0.59 7.18 -4.31
C ASN A 107 -0.61 8.06 -3.95
N ILE A 108 -0.91 8.17 -2.64
CA ILE A 108 -2.01 8.95 -2.06
C ILE A 108 -1.46 9.70 -0.85
#